data_AF-D8SX69-F1
#
_entry.id   AF-D8SX69-F1
#
_cell.length_a   1.000
_cell.length_b   1.000
_cell.length_c   1.000
_cell.angle_alpha   90.00
_cell.angle_beta   90.00
_cell.angle_gamma   90.00
#
_symmetry.space_group_name_H-M   'P 1'
#
loop_
_entity.id
_entity.type
_entity.pdbx_description
1 polymer ?
#
loop_
_entity_poly.entity_id
_entity_poly.type
_entity_poly.pdbx_seq_one_letter_code
_entity_poly.pdbx_strand_id
1 'polypeptide(L)'
;PSSSTVLINAYAIARDSSAWGDDALLFRPERFLGTDLDIRGRDFEAVPFGSGRRQCPGMALALTTVHLTLANLLHGFEWREPSGESIDTSNEQYGLTLLMANKLRLISTPRL
;
A
#
# COMPACT_ATOMS: atom_id res chain seq x y z
N PRO A 1 -27.13 -5.04 14.20
CA PRO A 1 -27.81 -6.02 15.08
C PRO A 1 -26.89 -7.22 15.33
N SER A 2 -27.22 -8.13 16.26
CA SER A 2 -26.51 -9.42 16.31
C SER A 2 -26.63 -10.15 14.97
N SER A 3 -25.57 -10.84 14.55
CA SER A 3 -25.48 -11.57 13.27
C SER A 3 -25.45 -10.70 12.00
N SER A 4 -25.27 -9.37 12.13
CA SER A 4 -24.98 -8.52 10.96
C SER A 4 -23.54 -8.73 10.48
N THR A 5 -23.35 -8.90 9.16
CA THR A 5 -22.03 -8.84 8.54
C THR A 5 -21.60 -7.40 8.36
N VAL A 6 -20.39 -7.07 8.79
CA VAL A 6 -19.78 -5.75 8.63
C VAL A 6 -18.55 -5.88 7.75
N LEU A 7 -18.45 -5.04 6.72
CA LEU A 7 -17.28 -4.92 5.88
C LEU A 7 -16.66 -3.53 6.09
N ILE A 8 -15.38 -3.49 6.43
CA ILE A 8 -14.64 -2.24 6.56
C ILE A 8 -14.05 -1.88 5.19
N ASN A 9 -14.45 -0.75 4.64
CA ASN A 9 -13.93 -0.27 3.37
C ASN A 9 -12.58 0.45 3.57
N ALA A 10 -11.54 -0.33 3.84
CA ALA A 10 -10.18 0.19 4.05
C ALA A 10 -9.65 0.97 2.83
N TYR A 11 -10.10 0.62 1.62
CA TYR A 11 -9.74 1.33 0.39
C TYR A 11 -10.21 2.79 0.42
N ALA A 12 -11.48 3.02 0.79
CA ALA A 12 -12.05 4.36 0.89
C ALA A 12 -11.40 5.16 2.02
N ILE A 13 -11.20 4.54 3.19
CA ILE A 13 -10.56 5.20 4.35
C ILE A 13 -9.15 5.68 3.98
N ALA A 14 -8.35 4.86 3.29
CA ALA A 14 -6.99 5.22 2.87
C ALA A 14 -6.92 6.35 1.83
N ARG A 15 -8.07 6.82 1.32
CA ARG A 15 -8.19 7.90 0.32
C ARG A 15 -9.09 9.05 0.79
N ASP A 16 -9.56 8.98 2.03
CA ASP A 16 -10.48 9.97 2.60
C ASP A 16 -9.70 11.22 3.04
N SER A 17 -10.03 12.37 2.47
CA SER A 17 -9.38 13.63 2.82
C SER A 17 -9.68 14.10 4.25
N SER A 18 -10.77 13.62 4.87
CA SER A 18 -11.04 13.90 6.28
C SER A 18 -10.08 13.17 7.22
N ALA A 19 -9.52 12.05 6.78
CA ALA A 19 -8.52 11.27 7.52
C ALA A 19 -7.08 11.66 7.13
N TRP A 20 -6.84 11.94 5.85
CA TRP A 20 -5.49 12.07 5.29
C TRP A 20 -5.15 13.46 4.73
N GLY A 21 -6.07 14.41 4.78
CA GLY A 21 -5.92 15.77 4.24
C GLY A 21 -6.14 15.88 2.74
N ASP A 22 -5.97 17.08 2.18
CA ASP A 22 -6.21 17.36 0.76
C ASP A 22 -5.28 16.57 -0.18
N ASP A 23 -4.17 16.04 0.34
CA ASP A 23 -3.21 15.22 -0.40
C ASP A 23 -3.42 13.71 -0.22
N ALA A 24 -4.59 13.28 0.25
CA ALA A 24 -4.94 11.87 0.47
C ALA A 24 -4.74 10.96 -0.76
N LEU A 25 -4.88 11.52 -1.96
CA LEU A 25 -4.70 10.79 -3.23
C LEU A 25 -3.26 10.83 -3.76
N LEU A 26 -2.35 11.57 -3.11
CA LEU A 26 -0.95 11.67 -3.53
C LEU A 26 -0.10 10.61 -2.84
N PHE A 27 0.75 9.95 -3.63
CA PHE A 27 1.79 9.08 -3.09
C PHE A 27 2.87 9.94 -2.40
N ARG A 28 2.77 10.05 -1.07
CA ARG A 28 3.66 10.86 -0.23
C ARG A 28 4.12 10.03 0.98
N PRO A 29 5.14 9.17 0.86
CA PRO A 29 5.61 8.33 1.96
C PRO A 29 6.12 9.15 3.16
N GLU A 30 6.55 10.39 2.93
CA GLU A 30 7.06 11.29 3.97
C GLU A 30 6.00 11.64 5.02
N ARG A 31 4.70 11.47 4.72
CA ARG A 31 3.61 11.73 5.69
C ARG A 31 3.69 10.84 6.93
N PHE A 32 4.41 9.74 6.85
CA PHE A 32 4.59 8.78 7.95
C PHE A 32 5.88 9.04 8.74
N LEU A 33 6.74 9.95 8.30
CA LEU A 33 8.00 10.23 8.98
C LEU A 33 7.76 11.08 10.22
N GLY A 34 8.26 10.60 11.37
CA GLY A 34 8.14 11.31 12.65
C GLY A 34 6.72 11.33 13.23
N THR A 35 5.81 10.50 12.72
CA THR A 35 4.48 10.30 13.30
C THR A 35 4.45 9.06 14.18
N ASP A 36 3.52 9.02 15.14
CA ASP A 36 3.29 7.86 16.01
C ASP A 36 2.28 6.85 15.41
N LEU A 37 2.01 6.94 14.10
CA LEU A 37 1.00 6.12 13.42
C LEU A 37 1.34 4.62 13.54
N ASP A 38 0.42 3.85 14.12
CA ASP A 38 0.57 2.41 14.38
C ASP A 38 -0.34 1.56 13.49
N ILE A 39 0.26 1.01 12.43
CA ILE A 39 -0.38 0.06 11.50
C ILE A 39 -0.76 -1.29 12.13
N ARG A 40 -0.49 -1.49 13.43
CA ARG A 40 -0.95 -2.67 14.20
C ARG A 40 -2.42 -2.55 14.65
N GLY A 41 -3.16 -1.59 14.09
CA GLY A 41 -4.60 -1.48 14.26
C GLY A 41 -5.02 -0.70 15.50
N ARG A 42 -4.19 0.24 15.96
CA ARG A 42 -4.58 1.24 16.97
C ARG A 42 -5.19 2.49 16.32
N ASP A 43 -4.67 2.85 15.16
CA ASP A 43 -5.10 4.02 14.39
C ASP A 43 -5.95 3.55 13.21
N PHE A 44 -7.24 3.92 13.22
CA PHE A 44 -8.24 3.34 12.31
C PHE A 44 -8.24 3.96 10.92
N GLU A 45 -7.60 5.12 10.77
CA GLU A 45 -7.25 5.70 9.46
C GLU A 45 -6.29 4.78 8.69
N ALA A 46 -5.49 3.95 9.37
CA ALA A 46 -4.45 3.11 8.77
C ALA A 46 -4.52 1.65 9.25
N VAL A 47 -5.38 0.85 8.61
CA VAL A 47 -5.60 -0.58 8.96
C VAL A 47 -5.21 -1.58 7.86
N PRO A 48 -3.98 -1.52 7.29
CA PRO A 48 -3.58 -2.37 6.16
C PRO A 48 -3.55 -3.87 6.50
N PHE A 49 -3.44 -4.23 7.78
CA PHE A 49 -3.41 -5.61 8.26
C PHE A 49 -4.62 -5.96 9.15
N GLY A 50 -5.63 -5.09 9.24
CA GLY A 50 -6.72 -5.21 10.20
C GLY A 50 -6.29 -4.87 11.63
N SER A 51 -7.07 -5.28 12.63
CA SER A 51 -6.84 -4.96 14.05
C SER A 51 -7.30 -6.09 14.99
N GLY A 52 -6.74 -6.11 16.20
CA GLY A 52 -7.16 -6.95 17.30
C GLY A 52 -6.85 -8.44 17.11
N ARG A 53 -7.62 -9.31 17.78
CA ARG A 53 -7.38 -10.77 17.83
C ARG A 53 -7.50 -11.49 16.49
N ARG A 54 -8.09 -10.85 15.47
CA ARG A 54 -8.26 -11.39 14.12
C ARG A 54 -7.47 -10.60 13.06
N GLN A 55 -6.50 -9.82 13.50
CA GLN A 55 -5.54 -9.15 12.63
C GLN A 55 -4.79 -10.18 11.77
N CYS A 56 -4.34 -9.75 10.58
CA CYS A 56 -3.59 -10.59 9.65
C CYS A 56 -2.39 -11.27 10.37
N PRO A 57 -2.37 -12.60 10.46
CA PRO A 57 -1.27 -13.30 11.13
C PRO A 57 0.05 -13.18 10.35
N GLY A 58 0.00 -12.80 9.08
CA GLY A 58 1.15 -12.61 8.21
C GLY A 58 1.81 -11.23 8.28
N MET A 59 1.34 -10.31 9.13
CA MET A 59 1.86 -8.92 9.16
C MET A 59 3.39 -8.85 9.31
N ALA A 60 3.96 -9.58 10.27
CA ALA A 60 5.40 -9.52 10.52
C ALA A 60 6.21 -10.06 9.33
N LEU A 61 5.72 -11.13 8.69
CA LEU A 61 6.33 -11.69 7.49
C LEU A 61 6.23 -10.69 6.34
N ALA A 62 5.04 -10.13 6.08
CA ALA A 62 4.81 -9.18 5.00
C ALA A 62 5.72 -7.95 5.11
N LEU A 63 5.81 -7.35 6.28
CA LEU A 63 6.70 -6.20 6.51
C LEU A 63 8.17 -6.55 6.26
N THR A 64 8.62 -7.70 6.75
CA THR A 64 10.01 -8.15 6.55
C THR A 64 10.30 -8.38 5.07
N THR A 65 9.41 -9.11 4.38
CA THR A 65 9.56 -9.44 2.96
C THR A 65 9.52 -8.17 2.11
N VAL A 66 8.54 -7.28 2.31
CA VAL A 66 8.42 -6.04 1.52
C VAL A 66 9.64 -5.16 1.69
N HIS A 67 10.12 -4.94 2.92
CA HIS A 67 11.31 -4.12 3.14
C HIS A 67 12.56 -4.73 2.50
N LEU A 68 12.78 -6.03 2.67
CA LEU A 68 13.95 -6.71 2.10
C LEU A 68 13.91 -6.70 0.57
N THR A 69 12.76 -7.03 -0.02
CA THR A 69 12.58 -7.01 -1.47
C THR A 69 12.81 -5.61 -2.01
N LEU A 70 12.19 -4.58 -1.42
CA LEU A 70 12.36 -3.21 -1.87
C LEU A 70 13.81 -2.73 -1.74
N ALA A 71 14.47 -3.01 -0.61
CA ALA A 71 15.88 -2.67 -0.40
C ALA A 71 16.78 -3.30 -1.47
N ASN A 72 16.59 -4.59 -1.78
CA ASN A 72 17.37 -5.27 -2.80
C ASN A 72 17.09 -4.71 -4.21
N LEU A 73 15.84 -4.43 -4.55
CA LEU A 73 15.47 -3.87 -5.85
C LEU A 73 16.04 -2.46 -6.06
N LEU A 74 16.00 -1.61 -5.03
CA LEU A 74 16.55 -0.25 -5.07
C LEU A 74 18.09 -0.23 -5.03
N HIS A 75 18.70 -1.17 -4.31
CA HIS A 75 20.15 -1.26 -4.21
C HIS A 75 20.80 -1.78 -5.50
N GLY A 76 20.20 -2.83 -6.08
CA GLY A 76 20.80 -3.55 -7.21
C GLY A 76 20.47 -2.99 -8.59
N PHE A 77 19.38 -2.23 -8.73
CA PHE A 77 18.85 -1.86 -10.05
C PHE A 77 18.42 -0.41 -10.16
N GLU A 78 18.71 0.17 -11.31
CA GLU A 78 18.03 1.37 -11.81
C GLU A 78 16.82 0.93 -12.66
N TRP A 79 15.69 1.64 -12.51
CA TRP A 79 14.42 1.27 -13.13
C TRP A 79 13.98 2.34 -14.12
N ARG A 80 13.53 1.91 -15.31
CA ARG A 80 13.04 2.81 -16.37
C ARG A 80 11.78 2.26 -17.03
N GLU A 81 10.94 3.17 -17.51
CA GLU A 81 9.76 2.84 -18.30
C GLU A 81 10.19 2.44 -19.74
N PRO A 82 9.62 1.37 -20.31
CA PRO A 82 10.01 0.91 -21.65
C PRO A 82 9.76 1.93 -22.78
N SER A 83 8.65 2.68 -22.70
CA SER A 83 8.24 3.66 -23.71
C SER A 83 8.52 5.11 -23.31
N GLY A 84 9.04 5.35 -22.09
CA GLY A 84 9.11 6.69 -21.49
C GLY A 84 7.74 7.32 -21.20
N GLU A 85 6.67 6.52 -21.32
CA GLU A 85 5.32 6.89 -20.90
C GLU A 85 5.15 6.57 -19.42
N SER A 86 4.48 7.48 -18.71
CA SER A 86 4.16 7.31 -17.29
C SER A 86 3.37 6.03 -17.06
N ILE A 87 3.74 5.28 -16.01
CA ILE A 87 2.97 4.12 -15.55
C ILE A 87 1.52 4.53 -15.24
N ASP A 88 0.56 3.92 -15.91
CA ASP A 88 -0.87 4.14 -15.63
C ASP A 88 -1.28 3.45 -14.32
N THR A 89 -1.53 4.25 -13.29
CA THR A 89 -2.07 3.83 -11.99
C THR A 89 -3.49 4.37 -11.75
N SER A 90 -4.18 4.84 -12.79
CA SER A 90 -5.48 5.50 -12.66
C SER A 90 -6.64 4.53 -12.39
N ASN A 91 -6.45 3.24 -12.66
CA ASN A 91 -7.49 2.22 -12.52
C ASN A 91 -6.98 0.98 -11.78
N GLU A 92 -7.91 0.34 -11.07
CA GLU A 92 -7.69 -0.93 -10.39
C GLU A 92 -8.71 -1.99 -10.86
N GLN A 93 -8.31 -3.26 -10.76
CA GLN A 93 -9.23 -4.38 -10.93
C GLN A 93 -9.79 -4.76 -9.56
N TYR A 94 -11.10 -4.59 -9.41
CA TYR A 94 -11.83 -4.87 -8.17
C TYR A 94 -12.23 -6.36 -8.09
N GLY A 95 -11.98 -6.96 -6.93
CA GLY A 95 -12.33 -8.35 -6.64
C GLY A 95 -12.18 -8.64 -5.14
N LEU A 96 -11.91 -9.90 -4.77
CA LEU A 96 -11.59 -10.26 -3.38
C LEU A 96 -10.32 -9.55 -2.89
N THR A 97 -9.40 -9.27 -3.80
CA THR A 97 -8.21 -8.43 -3.59
C THR A 97 -8.20 -7.32 -4.63
N LEU A 98 -7.50 -6.23 -4.34
CA LEU A 98 -7.30 -5.13 -5.27
C LEU A 98 -6.03 -5.38 -6.08
N LEU A 99 -6.15 -5.36 -7.41
CA LEU A 99 -5.03 -5.57 -8.32
C LEU A 99 -4.86 -4.36 -9.24
N MET A 100 -3.66 -4.18 -9.79
CA MET A 100 -3.46 -3.20 -10.87
C MET A 100 -4.33 -3.58 -12.07
N ALA A 101 -5.03 -2.62 -12.67
CA ALA A 101 -5.82 -2.87 -13.87
C ALA A 101 -4.92 -3.26 -15.06
N ASN A 102 -3.73 -2.66 -15.13
CA ASN A 102 -2.76 -2.85 -16.19
C ASN A 102 -1.48 -3.50 -15.65
N LYS A 103 -0.85 -4.34 -16.48
CA LYS A 103 0.44 -4.96 -16.12
C LYS A 103 1.54 -3.91 -16.03
N LEU A 104 2.20 -3.81 -14.88
CA LEU A 104 3.42 -3.03 -14.73
C LEU A 104 4.53 -3.59 -15.63
N ARG A 105 5.13 -2.74 -16.47
CA ARG A 105 6.28 -3.08 -17.31
C ARG A 105 7.41 -2.11 -17.02
N LEU A 106 8.56 -2.65 -16.65
CA LEU A 106 9.76 -1.87 -16.33
C LEU A 106 10.99 -2.55 -16.91
N ILE A 107 12.01 -1.75 -17.22
CA ILE A 107 13.34 -2.20 -17.56
C ILE A 107 14.23 -1.99 -16.33
N SER A 108 14.84 -3.06 -15.84
CA SER A 108 15.84 -3.02 -14.77
C SER A 108 17.25 -3.10 -15.37
N THR A 109 18.11 -2.14 -15.04
CA THR A 109 19.54 -2.20 -15.36
C THR A 109 20.36 -2.31 -14.08
N PRO A 110 21.36 -3.21 -14.01
CA PRO A 110 22.25 -3.28 -12.85
C PRO A 110 22.85 -1.91 -12.53
N ARG A 111 22.80 -1.52 -11.26
CA ARG A 111 23.38 -0.29 -10.74
C ARG A 111 24.82 -0.49 -10.23
N LEU A 112 25.13 -1.71 -9.81
CA LEU A 112 26.41 -2.15 -9.26
C LEU A 112 27.09 -3.13 -10.23
#